data_AF-A0AA39F5Z8-F1
#
_entry.id   AF-A0AA39F5Z8-F1
#
_cell.length_a   1.000
_cell.length_b   1.000
_cell.length_c   1.000
_cell.angle_alpha   90.00
_cell.angle_beta   90.00
_cell.angle_gamma   90.00
#
_symmetry.space_group_name_H-M   'P 1'
#
loop_
_entity.id
_entity.type
_entity.pdbx_description
1 polymer ?
#
loop_
_entity_poly.entity_id
_entity_poly.type
_entity_poly.pdbx_seq_one_letter_code
_entity_poly.pdbx_strand_id
1 'polypeptide(L)'
;MSTLGLGSIASLTVMAVERWILISRPMKAFSIKSASFSVGVVWIYALSMSSPPLLGWGKYGPEAANISCSVSWEIHDPLSNNRSYITFLFIFGLFIPVIIITASYSAIIYSLKQVRKRIGPRGRRELKVLKMVAIMIIAFLIAWTPYSILALAVQFFNYHPSATLSVLPSLLAKTSICYNPIIYAGLNDQFLKSLKKVLGIKTDEREERDITSNKTMNVLSTKL
;
A
#
# COMPACT_ATOMS: atom_id res chain seq x y z
N MET A 1 13.40 8.10 3.81
CA MET A 1 12.04 8.35 3.29
C MET A 1 11.71 7.49 2.09
N SER A 2 12.58 7.43 1.08
CA SER A 2 12.38 6.62 -0.14
C SER A 2 12.10 5.14 0.16
N THR A 3 12.85 4.54 1.10
CA THR A 3 12.62 3.17 1.58
C THR A 3 11.20 2.92 2.08
N LEU A 4 10.64 3.82 2.86
CA LEU A 4 9.29 3.67 3.44
C LEU A 4 8.20 3.81 2.37
N GLY A 5 8.38 4.70 1.40
CA GLY A 5 7.50 4.82 0.24
C GLY A 5 7.50 3.55 -0.62
N LEU A 6 8.70 3.03 -0.93
CA LEU A 6 8.89 1.79 -1.68
C LEU A 6 8.33 0.57 -0.93
N GLY A 7 8.54 0.50 0.38
CA GLY A 7 7.96 -0.54 1.24
C GLY A 7 6.43 -0.47 1.27
N SER A 8 5.86 0.73 1.26
CA SER A 8 4.40 0.93 1.26
C SER A 8 3.76 0.43 -0.03
N ILE A 9 4.25 0.86 -1.21
CA ILE A 9 3.69 0.41 -2.48
C ILE A 9 3.94 -1.09 -2.72
N ALA A 10 5.09 -1.63 -2.31
CA ALA A 10 5.37 -3.05 -2.37
C ALA A 10 4.43 -3.86 -1.46
N SER A 11 4.15 -3.38 -0.24
CA SER A 11 3.15 -3.99 0.65
C SER A 11 1.76 -4.01 0.01
N LEU A 12 1.33 -2.88 -0.55
CA LEU A 12 0.04 -2.77 -1.25
C LEU A 12 -0.04 -3.70 -2.46
N THR A 13 1.07 -3.87 -3.18
CA THR A 13 1.17 -4.78 -4.33
C THR A 13 1.01 -6.23 -3.89
N VAL A 14 1.74 -6.66 -2.86
CA VAL A 14 1.60 -8.00 -2.27
C VAL A 14 0.17 -8.22 -1.81
N MET A 15 -0.42 -7.27 -1.09
CA MET A 15 -1.81 -7.36 -0.63
C MET A 15 -2.81 -7.52 -1.80
N ALA A 16 -2.62 -6.79 -2.90
CA ALA A 16 -3.46 -6.91 -4.09
C ALA A 16 -3.36 -8.31 -4.72
N VAL A 17 -2.15 -8.87 -4.82
CA VAL A 17 -1.90 -10.22 -5.32
C VAL A 17 -2.51 -11.28 -4.40
N GLU A 18 -2.35 -11.14 -3.08
CA GLU A 18 -2.97 -12.04 -2.09
C GLU A 18 -4.50 -12.03 -2.22
N ARG A 19 -5.12 -10.85 -2.37
CA ARG A 19 -6.57 -10.75 -2.58
C ARG A 19 -6.98 -11.44 -3.88
N TRP A 20 -6.23 -11.24 -4.95
CA TRP A 20 -6.49 -11.94 -6.22
C TRP A 20 -6.45 -13.46 -6.05
N ILE A 21 -5.39 -13.99 -5.44
CA ILE A 21 -5.24 -15.44 -5.22
C ILE A 21 -6.39 -15.99 -4.35
N LEU A 22 -6.78 -15.29 -3.28
CA LEU A 22 -7.89 -15.71 -2.41
C LEU A 22 -9.23 -15.78 -3.15
N ILE A 23 -9.51 -14.81 -4.02
CA ILE A 23 -10.76 -14.76 -4.77
C ILE A 23 -10.77 -15.78 -5.92
N SER A 24 -9.66 -15.90 -6.66
CA SER A 24 -9.57 -16.83 -7.79
C SER A 24 -9.37 -18.29 -7.35
N ARG A 25 -8.82 -18.54 -6.15
CA ARG A 25 -8.57 -19.89 -5.62
C ARG A 25 -9.07 -20.01 -4.17
N PRO A 26 -10.39 -20.19 -3.95
CA PRO A 26 -11.01 -20.16 -2.61
C PRO A 26 -10.52 -21.27 -1.66
N MET A 27 -9.80 -22.28 -2.16
CA MET A 27 -9.20 -23.36 -1.38
C MET A 27 -7.81 -23.03 -0.82
N LYS A 28 -7.15 -21.97 -1.28
CA LYS A 28 -5.87 -21.52 -0.72
C LYS A 28 -6.12 -20.62 0.48
N ALA A 29 -5.67 -21.03 1.66
CA ALA A 29 -5.57 -20.17 2.83
C ALA A 29 -4.14 -19.64 2.96
N PHE A 30 -3.98 -18.32 3.16
CA PHE A 30 -2.69 -17.74 3.49
C PHE A 30 -2.36 -18.02 4.96
N SER A 31 -1.22 -18.64 5.20
CA SER A 31 -0.72 -18.91 6.56
C SER A 31 0.04 -17.71 7.10
N ILE A 32 0.18 -17.64 8.44
CA ILE A 32 1.01 -16.63 9.09
C ILE A 32 2.46 -16.68 8.58
N LYS A 33 2.98 -17.88 8.28
CA LYS A 33 4.32 -18.08 7.72
C LYS A 33 4.45 -17.44 6.34
N SER A 34 3.43 -17.57 5.50
CA SER A 34 3.39 -16.92 4.18
C SER A 34 3.36 -15.39 4.32
N ALA A 35 2.58 -14.86 5.26
CA ALA A 35 2.52 -13.42 5.52
C ALA A 35 3.88 -12.88 6.02
N SER A 36 4.52 -13.57 6.97
CA SER A 36 5.86 -13.20 7.45
C SER A 36 6.91 -13.23 6.34
N PHE A 37 6.85 -14.23 5.47
CA PHE A 37 7.72 -14.30 4.29
C PHE A 37 7.49 -13.13 3.33
N SER A 38 6.22 -12.81 3.02
CA SER A 38 5.86 -11.66 2.19
C SER A 38 6.40 -10.34 2.75
N VAL A 39 6.34 -10.13 4.07
CA VAL A 39 6.92 -8.95 4.73
C VAL A 39 8.44 -8.90 4.52
N GLY A 40 9.14 -10.02 4.67
CA GLY A 40 10.57 -10.10 4.39
C GLY A 40 10.92 -9.71 2.95
N VAL A 41 10.16 -10.23 1.97
CA VAL A 41 10.33 -9.89 0.55
C VAL A 41 10.14 -8.40 0.30
N VAL A 42 9.12 -7.78 0.90
CA VAL A 42 8.84 -6.34 0.76
C VAL A 42 10.01 -5.50 1.26
N TRP A 43 10.57 -5.83 2.43
CA TRP A 43 11.69 -5.08 3.01
C TRP A 43 12.97 -5.24 2.18
N ILE A 44 13.28 -6.47 1.76
CA ILE A 44 14.43 -6.73 0.89
C ILE A 44 14.29 -5.93 -0.40
N TYR A 45 13.10 -5.93 -1.01
CA TYR A 45 12.82 -5.14 -2.21
C TYR A 45 13.04 -3.64 -1.98
N ALA A 46 12.43 -3.07 -0.94
CA ALA A 46 12.53 -1.64 -0.66
C ALA A 46 13.97 -1.18 -0.35
N LEU A 47 14.72 -2.00 0.38
CA LEU A 47 16.14 -1.74 0.68
C LEU A 47 17.00 -1.85 -0.58
N SER A 48 16.78 -2.88 -1.40
CA SER A 48 17.51 -3.09 -2.66
C SER A 48 17.36 -1.89 -3.58
N MET A 49 16.14 -1.35 -3.71
CA MET A 49 15.86 -0.18 -4.54
C MET A 49 16.46 1.12 -3.97
N SER A 50 16.61 1.23 -2.64
CA SER A 50 17.12 2.45 -1.98
C SER A 50 18.63 2.44 -1.73
N SER A 51 19.27 1.28 -1.78
CA SER A 51 20.72 1.15 -1.59
C SER A 51 21.63 1.76 -2.68
N PRO A 52 21.23 1.87 -3.98
CA PRO A 52 22.17 2.25 -5.04
C PRO A 52 22.91 3.58 -4.85
N PRO A 53 22.30 4.65 -4.29
CA PRO A 53 23.02 5.90 -4.01
C PRO A 53 24.15 5.75 -3.00
N LEU A 54 24.08 4.76 -2.11
CA LEU A 54 25.16 4.44 -1.16
C LEU A 54 26.36 3.80 -1.86
N LEU A 55 26.14 3.23 -3.04
CA LEU A 55 27.16 2.57 -3.89
C LEU A 55 27.62 3.49 -5.04
N GLY A 56 27.21 4.76 -5.04
CA GLY A 56 27.58 5.74 -6.05
C GLY A 56 26.66 5.81 -7.27
N TRP A 57 25.55 5.05 -7.30
CA TRP A 57 24.55 5.16 -8.38
C TRP A 57 23.33 5.95 -7.90
N GLY A 58 23.31 7.23 -8.25
CA GLY A 58 22.37 8.23 -7.73
C GLY A 58 22.90 8.97 -6.50
N LYS A 59 22.20 10.01 -6.07
CA LYS A 59 22.56 10.81 -4.89
C LYS A 59 21.36 11.06 -3.97
N TYR A 60 21.61 10.94 -2.67
CA TYR A 60 20.75 11.51 -1.64
C TYR A 60 21.15 12.97 -1.39
N GLY A 61 20.16 13.81 -1.13
CA GLY A 61 20.38 15.22 -0.84
C GLY A 61 19.24 15.81 -0.03
N PRO A 62 19.43 17.03 0.48
CA PRO A 62 18.34 17.76 1.09
C PRO A 62 17.27 18.04 0.04
N GLU A 63 16.02 17.89 0.46
CA GLU A 63 14.83 18.11 -0.34
C GLU A 63 14.14 19.38 0.15
N ALA A 64 13.63 20.19 -0.79
CA ALA A 64 12.71 21.33 -0.61
C ALA A 64 12.74 22.03 0.76
N ALA A 65 13.28 23.26 0.83
CA ALA A 65 13.47 24.01 2.08
C ALA A 65 14.41 23.34 3.12
N ASN A 66 15.21 22.35 2.72
CA ASN A 66 16.20 21.66 3.55
C ASN A 66 15.64 20.99 4.82
N ILE A 67 14.33 20.69 4.85
CA ILE A 67 13.67 20.09 6.02
C ILE A 67 13.69 18.56 6.02
N SER A 68 14.06 17.93 4.90
CA SER A 68 14.14 16.47 4.81
C SER A 68 15.25 16.03 3.86
N CYS A 69 15.67 14.77 3.99
CA CYS A 69 16.65 14.14 3.10
C CYS A 69 15.98 13.02 2.29
N SER A 70 16.11 13.08 0.98
CA SER A 70 15.53 12.14 0.02
C SER A 70 16.41 12.03 -1.22
N VAL A 71 16.00 11.21 -2.19
CA VAL A 71 16.68 11.13 -3.49
C VAL A 71 16.68 12.51 -4.11
N SER A 72 17.82 13.00 -4.56
CA SER A 72 17.90 14.33 -5.18
C SER A 72 17.63 14.23 -6.68
N TRP A 73 16.48 14.75 -7.12
CA TRP A 73 16.15 14.94 -8.55
C TRP A 73 16.57 16.31 -9.10
N GLU A 74 17.23 17.15 -8.29
CA GLU A 74 17.75 18.46 -8.68
C GLU A 74 19.21 18.38 -9.16
N ILE A 75 19.92 17.32 -8.79
CA ILE A 75 21.33 17.14 -9.16
C ILE A 75 21.43 16.46 -10.53
N HIS A 76 21.99 17.16 -11.50
CA HIS A 76 22.23 16.68 -12.88
C HIS A 76 23.68 16.25 -13.14
N ASP A 77 24.44 15.97 -12.08
CA ASP A 77 25.88 15.63 -12.15
C ASP A 77 26.13 14.34 -12.97
N PRO A 78 26.90 14.39 -14.07
CA PRO A 78 27.20 13.24 -14.93
C PRO A 78 27.85 12.07 -14.18
N LEU A 79 28.64 12.35 -13.13
CA LEU A 79 29.36 11.32 -12.37
C LEU A 79 28.42 10.43 -11.55
N SER A 80 27.29 11.00 -11.12
CA SER A 80 26.33 10.32 -10.24
C SER A 80 25.33 9.43 -10.96
N ASN A 81 25.22 9.53 -12.30
CA ASN A 81 24.21 8.83 -13.11
C ASN A 81 22.77 8.99 -12.57
N ASN A 82 22.48 10.14 -11.95
CA ASN A 82 21.24 10.41 -11.22
C ASN A 82 19.99 10.20 -12.07
N ARG A 83 20.02 10.66 -13.33
CA ARG A 83 18.93 10.49 -14.29
C ARG A 83 18.56 9.01 -14.48
N SER A 84 19.55 8.13 -14.63
CA SER A 84 19.33 6.69 -14.81
C SER A 84 18.76 6.04 -13.55
N TYR A 85 19.28 6.41 -12.38
CA TYR A 85 18.75 5.92 -11.10
C TYR A 85 17.29 6.38 -10.87
N ILE A 86 16.95 7.63 -11.20
CA ILE A 86 15.58 8.13 -11.09
C ILE A 86 14.66 7.39 -12.05
N THR A 87 15.07 7.19 -13.31
CA THR A 87 14.32 6.35 -14.26
C THR A 87 14.09 4.95 -13.70
N PHE A 88 15.11 4.32 -13.11
CA PHE A 88 15.00 3.03 -12.44
C PHE A 88 13.97 3.05 -11.30
N LEU A 89 14.02 4.05 -10.41
CA LEU A 89 13.05 4.19 -9.33
C LEU A 89 11.61 4.39 -9.82
N PHE A 90 11.39 5.10 -10.92
CA PHE A 90 10.05 5.24 -11.47
C PHE A 90 9.53 3.92 -12.07
N ILE A 91 10.37 3.22 -12.82
CA ILE A 91 9.99 1.94 -13.46
C ILE A 91 9.67 0.89 -12.40
N PHE A 92 10.60 0.64 -11.47
CA PHE A 92 10.47 -0.43 -10.49
C PHE A 92 9.73 0.02 -9.23
N GLY A 93 9.91 1.26 -8.80
CA GLY A 93 9.28 1.80 -7.58
C GLY A 93 7.86 2.32 -7.75
N LEU A 94 7.38 2.54 -8.99
CA LEU A 94 6.02 3.04 -9.23
C LEU A 94 5.29 2.25 -10.33
N PHE A 95 5.80 2.23 -11.57
CA PHE A 95 5.05 1.71 -12.70
C PHE A 95 4.81 0.20 -12.64
N ILE A 96 5.85 -0.61 -12.37
CA ILE A 96 5.68 -2.07 -12.23
C ILE A 96 4.70 -2.42 -11.09
N PRO A 97 4.83 -1.88 -9.86
CA PRO A 97 3.85 -2.08 -8.80
C PRO A 97 2.42 -1.72 -9.22
N VAL A 98 2.22 -0.57 -9.87
CA VAL A 98 0.90 -0.13 -10.36
C VAL A 98 0.34 -1.09 -11.41
N ILE A 99 1.16 -1.58 -12.34
CA ILE A 99 0.75 -2.56 -13.34
C ILE A 99 0.30 -3.86 -12.67
N ILE A 100 1.08 -4.38 -11.70
CA ILE A 100 0.74 -5.60 -10.96
C ILE A 100 -0.57 -5.42 -10.19
N ILE A 101 -0.74 -4.27 -9.52
CA ILE A 101 -1.97 -3.92 -8.80
C ILE A 101 -3.16 -3.90 -9.76
N THR A 102 -3.07 -3.17 -10.86
CA THR A 102 -4.15 -3.04 -11.85
C THR A 102 -4.50 -4.39 -12.48
N ALA A 103 -3.50 -5.20 -12.81
CA ALA A 103 -3.71 -6.55 -13.33
C ALA A 103 -4.41 -7.45 -12.30
N SER A 104 -4.00 -7.39 -11.04
CA SER A 104 -4.62 -8.14 -9.94
C SER A 104 -6.09 -7.77 -9.76
N TYR A 105 -6.41 -6.48 -9.73
CA TYR A 105 -7.80 -6.00 -9.61
C TYR A 105 -8.64 -6.31 -10.84
N SER A 106 -8.07 -6.22 -12.04
CA SER A 106 -8.74 -6.64 -13.28
C SER A 106 -9.11 -8.13 -13.24
N ALA A 107 -8.17 -8.98 -12.81
CA ALA A 107 -8.39 -10.41 -12.67
C ALA A 107 -9.42 -10.75 -11.57
N ILE A 108 -9.46 -9.99 -10.49
CA ILE A 108 -10.50 -10.10 -9.44
C ILE A 108 -11.88 -9.78 -10.01
N ILE A 109 -12.03 -8.65 -10.72
CA ILE A 109 -13.31 -8.26 -11.33
C ILE A 109 -13.77 -9.33 -12.31
N TYR A 110 -12.87 -9.86 -13.14
CA TYR A 110 -13.16 -10.95 -14.06
C TYR A 110 -13.63 -12.21 -13.33
N SER A 111 -12.90 -12.63 -12.28
CA SER A 111 -13.23 -13.81 -11.47
C SER A 111 -14.61 -13.66 -10.79
N LEU A 112 -14.90 -12.48 -10.25
CA LEU A 112 -16.19 -12.19 -9.60
C LEU A 112 -17.37 -12.19 -10.58
N LYS A 113 -17.16 -11.76 -11.84
CA LYS A 113 -18.18 -11.81 -12.89
C LYS A 113 -18.51 -13.25 -13.32
N GLN A 114 -17.51 -14.13 -13.38
CA GLN A 114 -17.70 -15.54 -13.76
C GLN A 114 -18.39 -16.34 -12.66
N VAL A 115 -18.03 -16.09 -11.40
CA VAL A 115 -18.62 -16.77 -10.24
C VAL A 115 -19.90 -16.02 -9.83
N ARG A 116 -20.97 -16.18 -10.61
CA ARG A 116 -22.32 -15.58 -10.42
C ARG A 116 -23.02 -16.00 -9.09
N LYS A 117 -22.31 -16.61 -8.14
CA LYS A 117 -22.85 -17.23 -6.92
C LYS A 117 -23.09 -16.21 -5.81
N ARG A 118 -24.20 -16.41 -5.09
CA ARG A 118 -24.58 -15.69 -3.87
C ARG A 118 -23.37 -15.60 -2.92
N ILE A 119 -22.87 -14.39 -2.75
CA ILE A 119 -21.73 -14.11 -1.87
C ILE A 119 -22.20 -14.34 -0.44
N GLY A 120 -21.84 -15.50 0.12
CA GLY A 120 -22.07 -15.82 1.52
C GLY A 120 -21.31 -14.89 2.46
N PRO A 121 -21.53 -14.98 3.78
CA PRO A 121 -20.93 -14.07 4.77
C PRO A 121 -19.39 -13.95 4.66
N ARG A 122 -18.71 -15.06 4.39
CA ARG A 122 -17.25 -15.09 4.16
C ARG A 122 -16.83 -14.26 2.95
N GLY A 123 -17.55 -14.37 1.82
CA GLY A 123 -17.25 -13.59 0.62
C GLY A 123 -17.54 -12.09 0.79
N ARG A 124 -18.57 -11.72 1.57
CA ARG A 124 -18.86 -10.30 1.87
C ARG A 124 -17.73 -9.67 2.67
N ARG A 125 -17.15 -10.42 3.61
CA ARG A 125 -15.97 -10.00 4.36
C ARG A 125 -14.76 -9.81 3.45
N GLU A 126 -14.49 -10.76 2.54
CA GLU A 126 -13.39 -10.63 1.58
C GLU A 126 -13.58 -9.43 0.63
N LEU A 127 -14.81 -9.13 0.20
CA LEU A 127 -15.12 -7.92 -0.57
C LEU A 127 -14.91 -6.64 0.23
N LYS A 128 -15.28 -6.62 1.52
CA LYS A 128 -15.00 -5.48 2.41
C LYS A 128 -13.49 -5.23 2.51
N VAL A 129 -12.69 -6.29 2.71
CA VAL A 129 -11.23 -6.19 2.72
C VAL A 129 -10.68 -5.74 1.37
N LEU A 130 -11.15 -6.32 0.25
CA LEU A 130 -10.75 -5.90 -1.10
C LEU A 130 -11.00 -4.40 -1.35
N LYS A 131 -12.17 -3.90 -0.95
CA LYS A 131 -12.53 -2.48 -1.04
C LYS A 131 -11.59 -1.62 -0.19
N MET A 132 -11.25 -2.06 1.01
CA MET A 132 -10.29 -1.34 1.85
C MET A 132 -8.91 -1.24 1.20
N VAL A 133 -8.38 -2.36 0.70
CA VAL A 133 -7.08 -2.38 0.00
C VAL A 133 -7.12 -1.46 -1.22
N ALA A 134 -8.24 -1.42 -1.95
CA ALA A 134 -8.39 -0.53 -3.11
C ALA A 134 -8.35 0.95 -2.69
N ILE A 135 -9.04 1.31 -1.60
CA ILE A 135 -9.01 2.67 -1.06
C ILE A 135 -7.60 3.06 -0.61
N MET A 136 -6.86 2.15 0.04
CA MET A 136 -5.47 2.38 0.44
C MET A 136 -4.56 2.64 -0.75
N ILE A 137 -4.69 1.85 -1.82
CA ILE A 137 -3.96 2.03 -3.08
C ILE A 137 -4.26 3.41 -3.69
N ILE A 138 -5.54 3.76 -3.80
CA ILE A 138 -5.96 5.04 -4.38
C ILE A 138 -5.41 6.21 -3.55
N ALA A 139 -5.54 6.13 -2.22
CA ALA A 139 -5.03 7.17 -1.32
C ALA A 139 -3.50 7.33 -1.44
N PHE A 140 -2.76 6.21 -1.52
CA PHE A 140 -1.32 6.22 -1.75
C PHE A 140 -0.97 6.90 -3.09
N LEU A 141 -1.61 6.49 -4.19
CA LEU A 141 -1.34 7.06 -5.51
C LEU A 141 -1.67 8.56 -5.56
N ILE A 142 -2.79 8.99 -4.97
CA ILE A 142 -3.15 10.41 -4.89
C ILE A 142 -2.08 11.21 -4.14
N ALA A 143 -1.58 10.71 -3.00
CA ALA A 143 -0.55 11.43 -2.26
C ALA A 143 0.81 11.47 -2.96
N TRP A 144 1.19 10.41 -3.67
CA TRP A 144 2.49 10.31 -4.33
C TRP A 144 2.53 10.93 -5.72
N THR A 145 1.39 11.07 -6.40
CA THR A 145 1.33 11.58 -7.78
C THR A 145 1.86 13.01 -7.91
N PRO A 146 1.45 14.01 -7.10
CA PRO A 146 1.96 15.37 -7.22
C PRO A 146 3.48 15.45 -7.08
N TYR A 147 4.03 14.70 -6.13
CA TYR A 147 5.46 14.61 -5.90
C TYR A 147 6.20 13.93 -7.05
N SER A 148 5.63 12.83 -7.57
CA SER A 148 6.16 12.09 -8.70
C SER A 148 6.23 12.95 -9.97
N ILE A 149 5.18 13.71 -10.25
CA ILE A 149 5.13 14.65 -11.37
C ILE A 149 6.19 15.73 -11.21
N LEU A 150 6.30 16.31 -10.01
CA LEU A 150 7.31 17.34 -9.73
C LEU A 150 8.73 16.79 -9.94
N ALA A 151 9.05 15.62 -9.39
CA ALA A 151 10.36 15.00 -9.54
C ALA A 151 10.72 14.73 -11.02
N LEU A 152 9.76 14.26 -11.83
CA LEU A 152 9.96 14.08 -13.27
C LEU A 152 10.13 15.41 -14.00
N ALA A 153 9.34 16.44 -13.65
CA ALA A 153 9.43 17.77 -14.23
C ALA A 153 10.82 18.39 -14.01
N VAL A 154 11.34 18.32 -12.78
CA VAL A 154 12.68 18.83 -12.44
C VAL A 154 13.75 18.01 -13.18
N GLN A 155 13.68 16.68 -13.12
CA GLN A 155 14.74 15.81 -13.64
C GLN A 155 14.83 15.78 -15.18
N PHE A 156 13.70 15.90 -15.89
CA PHE A 156 13.62 15.68 -17.34
C PHE A 156 13.21 16.91 -18.15
N PHE A 157 12.59 17.92 -17.53
CA PHE A 157 12.03 19.08 -18.22
C PHE A 157 12.64 20.42 -17.78
N ASN A 158 13.76 20.40 -17.06
CA ASN A 158 14.45 21.59 -16.53
C ASN A 158 13.50 22.55 -15.79
N TYR A 159 12.53 21.98 -15.07
CA TYR A 159 11.59 22.77 -14.29
C TYR A 159 12.24 23.19 -12.96
N HIS A 160 12.13 24.47 -12.61
CA HIS A 160 12.68 25.03 -11.37
C HIS A 160 11.56 25.56 -10.48
N PRO A 161 10.98 24.72 -9.60
CA PRO A 161 9.91 25.13 -8.71
C PRO A 161 10.39 26.10 -7.63
N SER A 162 9.49 26.93 -7.12
CA SER A 162 9.72 27.65 -5.86
C SER A 162 9.75 26.69 -4.68
N ALA A 163 10.35 27.11 -3.55
CA ALA A 163 10.44 26.29 -2.34
C ALA A 163 9.07 25.80 -1.87
N THR A 164 8.06 26.68 -1.83
CA THR A 164 6.68 26.36 -1.42
C THR A 164 6.06 25.26 -2.30
N LEU A 165 6.26 25.34 -3.62
CA LEU A 165 5.70 24.39 -4.57
C LEU A 165 6.37 23.00 -4.46
N SER A 166 7.58 22.95 -3.91
CA SER A 166 8.32 21.69 -3.69
C SER A 166 8.00 21.04 -2.34
N VAL A 167 7.75 21.85 -1.31
CA VAL A 167 7.46 21.36 0.05
C VAL A 167 6.11 20.65 0.12
N LEU A 168 5.04 21.24 -0.43
CA LEU A 168 3.69 20.70 -0.27
C LEU A 168 3.51 19.29 -0.87
N PRO A 169 3.92 19.00 -2.13
CA PRO A 169 3.83 17.65 -2.69
C PRO A 169 4.68 16.64 -1.92
N SER A 170 5.87 17.05 -1.47
CA SER A 170 6.77 16.21 -0.69
C SER A 170 6.14 15.81 0.65
N LEU A 171 5.59 16.77 1.40
CA LEU A 171 4.91 16.50 2.66
C LEU A 171 3.68 15.60 2.47
N LEU A 172 2.88 15.86 1.43
CA LEU A 172 1.72 15.03 1.11
C LEU A 172 2.14 13.57 0.89
N ALA A 173 3.15 13.33 0.04
CA ALA A 173 3.69 12.00 -0.19
C ALA A 173 4.19 11.33 1.10
N LYS A 174 4.88 12.07 1.98
CA LYS A 174 5.38 11.55 3.27
C LYS A 174 4.26 11.17 4.23
N THR A 175 3.17 11.93 4.28
CA THR A 175 2.03 11.63 5.18
C THR A 175 1.22 10.40 4.76
N SER A 176 1.43 9.86 3.56
CA SER A 176 0.72 8.68 3.05
C SER A 176 0.81 7.45 3.96
N ILE A 177 1.88 7.31 4.75
CA ILE A 177 2.05 6.24 5.73
C ILE A 177 0.94 6.22 6.80
N CYS A 178 0.36 7.38 7.10
CA CYS A 178 -0.70 7.53 8.09
C CYS A 178 -2.07 7.09 7.55
N TYR A 179 -2.25 7.06 6.23
CA TYR A 179 -3.56 6.78 5.63
C TYR A 179 -3.96 5.34 5.84
N ASN A 180 -3.01 4.41 5.77
CA ASN A 180 -3.25 2.98 5.92
C ASN A 180 -3.91 2.66 7.29
N PRO A 181 -3.33 3.01 8.46
CA PRO A 181 -3.98 2.82 9.76
C PRO A 181 -5.36 3.50 9.89
N ILE A 182 -5.53 4.71 9.36
CA ILE A 182 -6.81 5.45 9.42
C ILE A 182 -7.90 4.68 8.65
N ILE A 183 -7.57 4.22 7.44
CA ILE A 183 -8.48 3.41 6.61
C ILE A 183 -8.80 2.09 7.33
N TYR A 184 -7.81 1.46 7.97
CA TYR A 184 -8.05 0.24 8.76
C TYR A 184 -8.96 0.48 9.95
N ALA A 185 -8.74 1.53 10.73
CA ALA A 185 -9.56 1.88 11.88
C ALA A 185 -11.02 2.20 11.48
N GLY A 186 -11.21 2.90 10.36
CA GLY A 186 -12.53 3.29 9.88
C GLY A 186 -13.31 2.17 9.18
N LEU A 187 -12.63 1.22 8.52
CA LEU A 187 -13.30 0.25 7.64
C LEU A 187 -13.10 -1.22 8.04
N ASN A 188 -12.25 -1.54 9.03
CA ASN A 188 -12.08 -2.91 9.54
C ASN A 188 -12.45 -3.01 11.02
N ASP A 189 -13.68 -3.46 11.27
CA ASP A 189 -14.24 -3.62 12.62
C ASP A 189 -13.38 -4.54 13.50
N GLN A 190 -12.69 -5.53 12.92
CA GLN A 190 -11.79 -6.43 13.66
C GLN A 190 -10.50 -5.74 14.08
N PHE A 191 -9.97 -4.89 13.20
CA PHE A 191 -8.81 -4.06 13.51
C PHE A 191 -9.15 -3.08 14.63
N LEU A 192 -10.30 -2.41 14.55
CA LEU A 192 -10.74 -1.48 15.58
C LEU A 192 -10.95 -2.18 16.95
N LYS A 193 -11.56 -3.38 16.96
CA LYS A 193 -11.71 -4.17 18.19
C LYS A 193 -10.37 -4.59 18.79
N SER A 194 -9.44 -5.03 17.94
CA SER A 194 -8.07 -5.38 18.37
C SER A 194 -7.33 -4.16 18.92
N LEU A 195 -7.47 -3.00 18.27
CA LEU A 195 -6.88 -1.74 18.69
C LEU A 195 -7.44 -1.29 20.05
N LYS A 196 -8.77 -1.32 20.24
CA LYS A 196 -9.41 -1.02 21.54
C LYS A 196 -8.90 -1.95 22.64
N LYS A 197 -8.74 -3.24 22.36
CA LYS A 197 -8.18 -4.22 23.30
C LYS A 197 -6.74 -3.90 23.69
N VAL A 198 -5.89 -3.54 22.72
CA VAL A 198 -4.49 -3.13 22.98
C VAL A 198 -4.44 -1.82 23.79
N LEU A 199 -5.35 -0.89 23.54
CA LEU A 199 -5.45 0.38 24.25
C LEU A 199 -6.17 0.29 25.61
N GLY A 200 -6.59 -0.91 26.04
CA GLY A 200 -7.30 -1.09 27.31
C GLY A 200 -8.70 -0.46 27.37
N ILE A 201 -9.27 -0.08 26.22
CA ILE A 201 -10.62 0.48 26.14
C ILE A 201 -11.61 -0.69 26.28
N LYS A 202 -12.38 -0.72 27.37
CA LYS A 202 -13.45 -1.72 27.57
C LYS A 202 -14.40 -1.66 26.39
N THR A 203 -14.45 -2.76 25.63
CA THR A 203 -15.43 -2.92 24.56
C THR A 203 -16.70 -3.44 25.20
N ASP A 204 -17.83 -2.79 24.96
CA ASP A 204 -19.10 -3.11 25.62
C ASP A 204 -19.49 -4.57 25.34
N GLU A 205 -19.61 -5.39 26.38
CA GLU A 205 -19.88 -6.85 26.32
C GLU A 205 -21.19 -7.19 25.56
N ARG A 206 -22.03 -6.19 25.32
CA ARG A 206 -23.26 -6.28 24.52
C ARG A 206 -22.97 -6.58 23.04
N GLU A 207 -21.91 -6.01 22.48
CA GLU A 207 -21.54 -6.19 21.06
C GLU A 207 -20.95 -7.59 20.78
N GLU A 208 -20.33 -8.23 21.79
CA GLU A 208 -19.77 -9.59 21.70
C GLU A 208 -20.86 -10.68 21.84
N ARG A 209 -21.89 -10.41 22.66
CA ARG A 209 -23.07 -11.29 22.81
C ARG A 209 -23.92 -11.36 21.54
N ASP A 210 -24.14 -10.24 20.86
CA ASP A 210 -24.95 -10.22 19.62
C ASP A 210 -24.28 -10.97 18.46
N ILE A 211 -22.94 -10.93 18.39
CA ILE A 211 -22.16 -11.66 17.37
C ILE A 211 -22.13 -13.16 17.67
N THR A 212 -22.04 -13.53 18.95
CA THR A 212 -22.05 -14.93 19.37
C THR A 212 -23.44 -15.53 19.13
N SER A 213 -24.51 -14.81 19.50
CA SER A 213 -25.90 -15.21 19.21
C SER A 213 -26.15 -15.40 17.71
N ASN A 214 -25.69 -14.46 16.87
CA ASN A 214 -25.79 -14.58 15.40
C ASN A 214 -24.96 -15.73 14.82
N LYS A 215 -23.81 -16.08 15.42
CA LYS A 215 -23.04 -17.28 15.01
C LYS A 215 -23.79 -18.56 15.38
N THR A 216 -24.36 -18.65 16.58
CA THR A 216 -25.08 -19.84 17.05
C THR A 216 -26.37 -20.07 16.25
N MET A 217 -27.12 -19.00 15.95
CA MET A 217 -28.32 -19.08 15.11
C MET A 217 -28.03 -19.52 13.66
N ASN A 218 -26.94 -19.04 13.06
CA ASN A 218 -26.57 -19.45 11.70
C ASN A 218 -26.11 -20.93 11.64
N VAL A 219 -25.47 -21.44 12.69
CA VAL A 219 -25.08 -22.85 12.77
C VAL A 219 -26.30 -23.77 12.90
N LEU A 220 -27.34 -23.34 13.63
CA LEU A 220 -28.60 -24.10 13.77
C LEU A 220 -29.43 -24.11 12.47
N SER A 221 -29.46 -23.00 11.72
CA SER A 221 -30.15 -22.91 10.42
C SER A 221 -29.55 -23.77 9.31
N THR A 222 -28.32 -24.26 9.46
CA THR A 222 -27.64 -25.07 8.42
C THR A 222 -27.81 -26.58 8.66
N LYS A 223 -28.51 -26.98 9.73
CA LYS A 223 -28.74 -28.38 10.13
C LYS A 223 -30.21 -28.84 10.01
N LEU A 224 -31.09 -28.02 9.43
CA LEU A 224 -32.45 -28.35 9.01
C LEU A 224 -32.54 -28.26 7.49
#